data_AF-A0ABD0NN79-F1
#
_entry.id   AF-A0ABD0NN79-F1
#
_cell.length_a   1.000
_cell.length_b   1.000
_cell.length_c   1.000
_cell.angle_alpha   90.00
_cell.angle_beta   90.00
_cell.angle_gamma   90.00
#
_symmetry.space_group_name_H-M   'P 1'
#
loop_
_entity.id
_entity.type
_entity.pdbx_description
1 polymer ?
#
loop_
_entity_poly.entity_id
_entity_poly.type
_entity_poly.pdbx_seq_one_letter_code
_entity_poly.pdbx_strand_id
1 'polypeptide(L)' 'DVDRYWPTADGRLMEYDIDEVVYEKDSAYQNIKILHSRQFGNMLILNGDV' A
#
# COMPACT_ATOMS: atom_id res chain seq x y z
N ASP A 1 0.17 -14.06 0.94
CA ASP A 1 -0.82 -13.17 1.58
C ASP A 1 -0.53 -11.73 1.21
N VAL A 2 -1.58 -10.97 0.86
CA VAL A 2 -1.50 -9.54 0.53
C VAL A 2 -1.68 -8.75 1.83
N ASP A 3 -0.77 -7.83 2.12
CA ASP A 3 -0.86 -7.01 3.33
C ASP A 3 -1.95 -5.94 3.16
N ARG A 4 -3.02 -6.05 3.95
CA ARG A 4 -4.22 -5.20 3.89
C ARG A 4 -4.27 -4.16 4.98
N TYR A 5 -3.36 -4.23 5.95
CA TYR A 5 -3.40 -3.41 7.14
C TYR A 5 -2.36 -2.30 7.04
N TRP A 6 -2.81 -1.10 6.67
CA TRP A 6 -1.96 0.07 6.58
C TRP A 6 -2.40 1.10 7.63
N PRO A 7 -1.55 1.46 8.59
CA PRO A 7 -1.89 2.49 9.57
C PRO A 7 -2.01 3.85 8.88
N THR A 8 -2.99 4.64 9.29
CA THR A 8 -3.13 6.03 8.85
C THR A 8 -2.10 6.93 9.54
N ALA A 9 -1.89 8.13 9.01
CA ALA A 9 -0.97 9.12 9.59
C ALA A 9 -1.24 9.46 11.08
N ASP A 10 -2.47 9.26 11.58
CA ASP A 10 -2.86 9.42 12.99
C ASP A 10 -2.81 8.11 13.82
N GLY A 11 -2.21 7.05 13.26
CA GLY A 11 -1.94 5.78 13.93
C GLY A 11 -3.14 4.84 14.05
N ARG A 12 -4.23 5.08 13.32
CA ARG A 12 -5.39 4.18 13.31
C ARG A 12 -5.18 3.06 12.30
N LEU A 13 -5.52 1.83 12.69
CA LEU A 13 -5.46 0.68 11.79
C LEU A 13 -6.65 0.76 10.81
N MET A 14 -6.36 0.88 9.52
CA MET A 14 -7.35 0.81 8.46
C MET A 14 -7.11 -0.45 7.62
N GLU A 15 -8.16 -1.23 7.40
CA GLU A 15 -8.15 -2.32 6.42
C GLU A 15 -8.62 -1.75 5.08
N TYR A 16 -7.70 -1.71 4.11
CA TYR A 16 -8.04 -1.32 2.74
C TYR A 16 -8.50 -2.55 1.95
N ASP A 17 -9.42 -2.36 1.00
CA ASP A 17 -9.99 -3.41 0.13
C ASP A 17 -9.02 -3.82 -0.99
N ILE A 18 -7.77 -4.08 -0.62
CA ILE A 18 -6.68 -4.42 -1.51
C ILE A 18 -6.80 -5.88 -1.92
N ASP A 19 -6.82 -6.11 -3.24
CA ASP A 19 -6.92 -7.44 -3.82
C ASP A 19 -5.68 -7.84 -4.63
N GLU A 20 -4.85 -6.90 -5.07
CA GLU A 20 -3.65 -7.20 -5.85
C GLU A 20 -2.45 -6.32 -5.47
N VAL A 21 -1.26 -6.93 -5.45
CA VAL A 21 0.02 -6.21 -5.47
C VAL A 21 0.45 -6.09 -6.93
N VAL A 22 0.29 -4.90 -7.51
CA VAL A 22 0.61 -4.63 -8.93
C VAL A 22 2.12 -4.44 -9.11
N TYR A 23 2.78 -3.87 -8.11
CA TYR A 23 4.23 -3.63 -8.14
C TYR A 23 4.80 -3.60 -6.73
N GLU A 24 5.98 -4.18 -6.55
CA GLU A 24 6.77 -4.04 -5.32
C GLU A 24 8.25 -4.09 -5.65
N LYS A 25 8.99 -3.04 -5.30
CA LYS A 25 10.45 -3.01 -5.48
C LYS A 25 11.12 -2.04 -4.52
N ASP A 26 12.27 -2.44 -4.01
CA ASP A 26 13.20 -1.53 -3.34
C ASP A 26 14.05 -0.77 -4.35
N SER A 27 13.96 0.56 -4.31
CA SER A 27 14.88 1.45 -5.02
C SER A 27 16.08 1.79 -4.14
N ALA A 28 17.08 2.50 -4.70
CA ALA A 28 18.21 3.01 -3.92
C ALA A 28 17.81 4.03 -2.82
N TYR A 29 16.55 4.49 -2.80
CA TYR A 29 16.10 5.59 -1.95
C TYR A 29 14.90 5.22 -1.07
N GLN A 30 14.05 4.31 -1.53
CA GLN A 30 12.78 3.97 -0.86
C GLN A 30 12.18 2.67 -1.41
N ASN A 31 11.34 2.03 -0.61
CA ASN A 31 10.45 0.96 -1.06
C ASN A 31 9.29 1.57 -1.87
N ILE A 32 8.99 1.00 -3.03
CA ILE A 32 7.91 1.43 -3.92
C ILE A 32 6.93 0.28 -4.04
N LYS A 33 5.68 0.52 -3.66
CA LYS A 33 4.56 -0.42 -3.82
C LYS A 33 3.44 0.23 -4.61
N ILE A 34 2.84 -0.54 -5.52
CA ILE A 34 1.57 -0.20 -6.14
C ILE A 34 0.59 -1.31 -5.80
N LEU A 35 -0.48 -0.96 -5.11
CA LEU A 35 -1.53 -1.87 -4.68
C LEU A 35 -2.83 -1.54 -5.41
N HIS A 36 -3.57 -2.56 -5.83
CA HIS A 36 -4.91 -2.36 -6.41
C HIS A 36 -5.97 -2.46 -5.33
N SER A 37 -6.80 -1.43 -5.22
CA SER A 37 -8.04 -1.41 -4.44
C SER A 37 -9.23 -1.41 -5.41
N ARG A 38 -10.29 -2.12 -5.06
CA ARG A 38 -11.50 -2.17 -5.90
C ARG A 38 -12.23 -0.84 -5.94
N GLN A 39 -12.16 -0.06 -4.87
CA GLN A 39 -12.80 1.26 -4.78
C GLN A 39 -11.92 2.37 -5.34
N PHE A 40 -10.62 2.32 -5.11
CA PHE A 40 -9.70 3.43 -5.40
C PHE A 40 -8.80 3.19 -6.62
N GLY A 41 -8.80 1.99 -7.19
CA GLY A 41 -7.89 1.61 -8.27
C GLY A 41 -6.45 1.44 -7.76
N ASN A 42 -5.47 1.84 -8.57
CA ASN A 42 -4.06 1.69 -8.22
C ASN A 42 -3.61 2.77 -7.23
N MET A 43 -3.18 2.36 -6.04
CA MET A 43 -2.63 3.18 -4.97
C MET A 43 -1.10 3.07 -4.97
N LEU A 44 -0.40 4.20 -5.06
CA LEU A 44 1.06 4.29 -4.92
C LEU A 44 1.42 4.49 -3.44
N ILE A 45 2.23 3.58 -2.89
CA ILE A 45 2.71 3.61 -1.51
C ILE A 45 4.24 3.68 -1.53
N LEU A 46 4.80 4.60 -0.75
CA LEU A 46 6.24 4.83 -0.66
C LEU A 46 6.68 4.65 0.79
N ASN A 47 7.71 3.83 1.03
CA ASN A 47 8.23 3.50 2.37
C ASN A 47 7.18 2.94 3.36
N GLY A 48 6.05 2.44 2.87
CA GLY A 48 4.97 1.94 3.71
C GLY A 48 4.13 3.03 4.40
N ASP A 49 4.26 4.29 3.96
CA ASP A 49 3.47 5.43 4.45
C ASP A 49 2.29 5.69 3.49
N VAL A 50 1.08 5.86 4.04
CA VAL A 50 -0.19 6.15 3.33
C VAL A 50 -0.86 7.38 3.94
#